data_AF-A0A7V9MJP1-F1
#
_entry.id   AF-A0A7V9MJP1-F1
#
_cell.length_a   1.000
_cell.length_b   1.000
_cell.length_c   1.000
_cell.angle_alpha   90.00
_cell.angle_beta   90.00
_cell.angle_gamma   90.00
#
_symmetry.space_group_name_H-M   'P 1'
#
loop_
_entity.id
_entity.type
_entity.pdbx_description
1 polymer ?
#
loop_
_entity_poly.entity_id
_entity_poly.type
_entity_poly.pdbx_seq_one_letter_code
_entity_poly.pdbx_strand_id
1 'polypeptide(L)'
;MIQILSYILMGVSVLLAALFYTGVISEEPIIIWCYALAIAAAAAALIFPVFALIGDPKGAKVALVGILALGVVAGISYAVAGNEVTAAYATYGTTELSSKLVSTGLILFYLLASGAVIAAVYAEVSKIFK
;
A
#
# COMPACT_ATOMS: atom_id res chain seq x y z
N MET A 1 -3.26 -9.32 -24.25
CA MET A 1 -2.46 -8.18 -24.78
C MET A 1 -1.41 -7.71 -23.77
N ILE A 2 -1.75 -7.44 -22.50
CA ILE A 2 -0.78 -7.04 -21.44
C ILE A 2 0.36 -8.05 -21.20
N GLN A 3 0.06 -9.35 -21.26
CA GLN A 3 1.08 -10.40 -21.04
C GLN A 3 2.20 -10.37 -22.10
N ILE A 4 1.86 -10.04 -23.35
CA ILE A 4 2.83 -9.93 -24.45
C ILE A 4 3.76 -8.74 -24.20
N LEU A 5 3.20 -7.61 -23.75
CA LEU A 5 3.98 -6.43 -23.39
C LEU A 5 4.95 -6.70 -22.23
N SER A 6 4.51 -7.40 -21.18
CA SER A 6 5.40 -7.76 -20.05
C SER A 6 6.52 -8.70 -20.46
N TYR A 7 6.26 -9.66 -21.37
CA TYR A 7 7.31 -10.54 -21.87
C TYR A 7 8.33 -9.80 -22.73
N ILE A 8 7.92 -8.81 -23.52
CA ILE A 8 8.84 -7.96 -24.28
C ILE A 8 9.71 -7.11 -23.35
N LEU A 9 9.10 -6.46 -22.35
CA LEU A 9 9.83 -5.65 -21.36
C LEU A 9 10.86 -6.50 -20.61
N MET A 10 10.47 -7.72 -20.21
CA MET A 10 11.38 -8.67 -19.57
C MET A 10 12.51 -9.10 -20.50
N GLY A 11 12.21 -9.38 -21.78
CA GLY A 11 13.20 -9.73 -22.79
C GLY A 11 14.24 -8.63 -23.00
N VAL A 12 13.82 -7.37 -23.10
CA VAL A 12 14.72 -6.21 -23.24
C VAL A 12 15.61 -6.06 -22.01
N SER A 13 15.06 -6.22 -20.80
CA SER A 13 15.83 -6.15 -19.56
C SER A 13 16.90 -7.25 -19.47
N VAL A 14 16.57 -8.49 -19.86
CA VAL A 14 17.51 -9.62 -19.89
C VAL A 14 18.62 -9.38 -20.93
N LEU A 15 18.26 -8.88 -22.11
CA LEU A 15 19.24 -8.56 -23.16
C LEU A 15 20.21 -7.46 -22.72
N LEU A 16 19.72 -6.37 -22.10
CA LEU A 16 20.58 -5.31 -21.58
C LEU A 16 21.52 -5.82 -20.49
N ALA A 17 21.01 -6.65 -19.56
CA ALA A 17 21.84 -7.26 -18.53
C ALA A 17 22.96 -8.15 -19.12
N ALA A 18 22.65 -8.95 -20.14
CA ALA A 18 23.63 -9.78 -20.82
C ALA A 18 24.70 -8.94 -21.55
N LEU A 19 24.28 -7.89 -22.26
CA LEU A 19 25.18 -6.98 -22.97
C LEU A 19 26.13 -6.25 -22.00
N PHE A 20 25.62 -5.82 -20.84
CA PHE A 20 26.44 -5.22 -19.80
C PHE A 20 27.42 -6.21 -19.17
N TYR A 21 26.98 -7.43 -18.88
CA TYR A 21 27.85 -8.48 -18.36
C TYR A 21 29.01 -8.80 -19.32
N THR A 22 28.75 -8.76 -20.63
CA THR A 22 29.78 -8.94 -21.66
C THR A 22 30.66 -7.70 -21.89
N GLY A 23 30.42 -6.58 -21.20
CA GLY A 23 31.16 -5.33 -21.34
C GLY A 23 30.90 -4.56 -22.64
N VAL A 24 29.86 -4.94 -23.40
CA VAL A 24 29.50 -4.31 -24.68
C VAL A 24 28.83 -2.95 -24.47
N ILE A 25 28.13 -2.78 -23.36
CA ILE A 25 27.48 -1.52 -22.97
C ILE A 25 27.92 -1.10 -21.57
N SER A 26 27.96 0.20 -21.31
CA SER A 26 28.21 0.76 -19.97
C SER A 26 26.99 0.60 -19.04
N GLU A 27 27.14 0.97 -17.77
CA GLU A 27 26.05 0.98 -16.78
C GLU A 27 24.95 2.01 -17.07
N GLU A 28 25.27 3.07 -17.80
CA GLU A 28 24.39 4.21 -18.07
C GLU A 28 23.09 3.82 -18.82
N PRO A 29 23.11 3.04 -19.93
CA PRO A 29 21.90 2.52 -20.57
C PRO A 29 20.99 1.69 -19.67
N ILE A 30 21.55 0.88 -18.76
CA ILE A 30 20.77 0.06 -17.82
C ILE A 30 20.06 0.94 -16.81
N ILE A 31 20.78 1.91 -16.25
CA ILE A 31 20.23 2.83 -15.25
C ILE A 31 19.07 3.63 -15.87
N ILE A 32 19.23 4.14 -17.09
CA ILE A 32 18.17 4.86 -17.81
C ILE A 32 16.95 3.95 -18.04
N TRP A 33 17.16 2.70 -18.45
CA TRP A 33 16.08 1.73 -18.64
C TRP A 33 15.32 1.44 -17.34
N CYS A 34 16.02 1.26 -16.23
CA CYS A 34 15.43 1.07 -14.92
C CYS A 34 14.58 2.27 -14.49
N TYR A 35 15.07 3.50 -14.67
CA TYR A 35 14.28 4.70 -14.39
C TYR A 35 13.03 4.79 -15.27
N ALA A 36 13.15 4.47 -16.56
CA ALA A 36 12.00 4.46 -17.47
C ALA A 36 10.93 3.46 -17.02
N LEU A 37 11.33 2.24 -16.65
CA LEU A 37 10.41 1.22 -16.12
C LEU A 37 9.78 1.65 -14.80
N ALA A 38 10.57 2.23 -13.89
CA ALA A 38 10.08 2.68 -12.59
C ALA A 38 9.05 3.81 -12.73
N ILE A 39 9.30 4.79 -13.61
CA ILE A 39 8.36 5.88 -13.89
C ILE A 39 7.10 5.33 -14.56
N ALA A 40 7.23 4.43 -15.54
CA ALA A 40 6.09 3.82 -16.20
C ALA A 40 5.23 3.00 -15.23
N ALA A 41 5.86 2.24 -14.34
CA ALA A 41 5.17 1.47 -13.31
C ALA A 41 4.48 2.39 -12.30
N ALA A 42 5.13 3.46 -11.85
CA ALA A 42 4.53 4.44 -10.95
C ALA A 42 3.32 5.13 -11.61
N ALA A 43 3.45 5.55 -12.86
CA ALA A 43 2.36 6.14 -13.62
C ALA A 43 1.19 5.15 -13.76
N ALA A 44 1.46 3.91 -14.14
CA ALA A 44 0.45 2.85 -14.23
C ALA A 44 -0.24 2.61 -12.86
N ALA A 45 0.52 2.51 -11.77
CA ALA A 45 0.01 2.27 -10.43
C ALA A 45 -0.94 3.39 -9.95
N LEU A 46 -0.77 4.63 -10.42
CA LEU A 46 -1.67 5.74 -10.12
C LEU A 46 -2.87 5.80 -11.07
N ILE A 47 -2.64 5.58 -12.36
CA ILE A 47 -3.62 5.77 -13.42
C ILE A 47 -4.63 4.62 -13.47
N PHE A 48 -4.16 3.37 -13.38
CA PHE A 48 -5.03 2.19 -13.52
C PHE A 48 -6.14 2.12 -12.46
N PRO A 49 -5.88 2.33 -11.16
CA PRO A 49 -6.93 2.30 -10.14
C PRO A 49 -8.01 3.35 -10.39
N VAL A 50 -7.63 4.55 -10.85
CA VAL A 50 -8.56 5.64 -11.15
C VAL A 50 -9.47 5.28 -12.33
N PHE A 51 -8.89 4.80 -13.44
CA PHE A 51 -9.68 4.35 -14.58
C PHE A 51 -10.56 3.15 -14.25
N ALA A 52 -10.07 2.21 -13.45
CA ALA A 52 -10.86 1.07 -12.98
C ALA A 52 -12.06 1.53 -12.12
N LEU A 53 -11.87 2.54 -11.26
CA LEU A 53 -12.93 3.12 -10.46
C LEU A 53 -14.01 3.80 -11.32
N ILE A 54 -13.60 4.53 -12.36
CA ILE A 54 -14.53 5.23 -13.26
C ILE A 54 -15.30 4.24 -14.15
N GLY A 55 -14.61 3.20 -14.64
CA GLY A 55 -15.18 2.19 -15.52
C GLY A 55 -16.14 1.22 -14.82
N ASP A 56 -15.98 1.01 -13.50
CA ASP A 56 -16.88 0.19 -12.69
C ASP A 56 -17.48 0.99 -11.52
N PRO A 57 -18.59 1.72 -11.74
CA PRO A 57 -19.25 2.49 -10.69
C PRO A 57 -19.82 1.63 -9.56
N LYS A 58 -20.00 0.30 -9.75
CA LYS A 58 -20.43 -0.60 -8.66
C LYS A 58 -19.23 -0.93 -7.77
N GLY A 59 -18.12 -1.35 -8.35
CA GLY A 59 -16.86 -1.58 -7.64
C GLY A 59 -16.37 -0.31 -6.92
N ALA A 60 -16.51 0.86 -7.57
CA ALA A 60 -16.18 2.16 -6.99
C ALA A 60 -16.94 2.45 -5.71
N LYS A 61 -18.26 2.19 -5.69
CA LYS A 61 -19.07 2.38 -4.48
C LYS A 61 -18.62 1.48 -3.34
N VAL A 62 -18.29 0.21 -3.64
CA VAL A 62 -17.78 -0.74 -2.63
C VAL A 62 -16.42 -0.27 -2.09
N ALA A 63 -15.50 0.14 -2.96
CA ALA A 63 -14.20 0.67 -2.56
C ALA A 63 -14.34 1.94 -1.71
N LEU A 64 -15.23 2.86 -2.11
CA LEU A 64 -15.48 4.11 -1.39
C LEU A 64 -16.07 3.84 -0.01
N VAL A 65 -17.01 2.90 0.12
CA VAL A 65 -17.54 2.46 1.43
C VAL A 65 -16.42 1.87 2.30
N GLY A 66 -15.51 1.08 1.72
CA GLY A 66 -14.34 0.55 2.43
C GLY A 66 -13.42 1.65 2.96
N ILE A 67 -13.10 2.66 2.14
CA ILE A 67 -12.30 3.83 2.56
C ILE A 67 -13.02 4.62 3.65
N LEU A 68 -14.34 4.82 3.50
CA LEU A 68 -15.14 5.57 4.46
C LEU A 68 -15.21 4.85 5.81
N ALA A 69 -15.38 3.52 5.81
CA ALA A 69 -15.33 2.70 7.00
C ALA A 69 -13.96 2.77 7.70
N LEU A 70 -12.86 2.69 6.94
CA LEU A 70 -11.51 2.87 7.50
C LEU A 70 -11.34 4.27 8.10
N GLY A 71 -11.82 5.31 7.43
CA GLY A 71 -11.80 6.69 7.92
C GLY A 71 -12.57 6.85 9.23
N VAL A 72 -13.73 6.21 9.35
CA VAL A 72 -14.53 6.20 10.59
C VAL A 72 -13.76 5.52 11.73
N VAL A 73 -13.18 4.34 11.50
CA VAL A 73 -12.40 3.62 12.52
C VAL A 73 -11.16 4.42 12.93
N ALA A 74 -10.48 5.05 11.97
CA ALA A 74 -9.34 5.93 12.25
C ALA A 74 -9.77 7.18 13.06
N GLY A 75 -10.92 7.78 12.73
CA GLY A 75 -11.49 8.90 13.47
C GLY A 75 -11.84 8.53 14.92
N ILE A 76 -12.46 7.36 15.13
CA ILE A 76 -12.75 6.83 16.47
C ILE A 76 -11.44 6.59 17.23
N SER A 77 -10.45 5.97 16.56
CA SER A 77 -9.13 5.70 17.17
C SER A 77 -8.45 6.99 17.61
N TYR A 78 -8.51 8.05 16.80
CA TYR A 78 -7.95 9.36 17.13
C TYR A 78 -8.70 10.08 18.25
N ALA A 79 -10.03 9.93 18.29
CA ALA A 79 -10.86 10.52 19.34
C ALA A 79 -10.60 9.90 20.72
N VAL A 80 -10.33 8.59 20.76
CA VAL A 80 -10.04 7.84 22.00
C VAL A 80 -8.55 7.87 22.37
N ALA A 81 -7.66 8.14 21.41
CA ALA A 81 -6.22 8.19 21.64
C ALA A 81 -5.83 9.26 22.68
N GLY A 82 -5.10 8.83 23.70
CA GLY A 82 -4.47 9.73 24.67
C GLY A 82 -3.29 10.49 24.09
N ASN A 83 -3.05 11.69 24.60
CA ASN A 83 -1.89 12.54 24.28
C ASN A 83 -0.84 12.55 25.40
N GLU A 84 -0.92 11.59 26.33
CA GLU A 84 -0.04 11.45 27.49
C GLU A 84 1.45 11.51 27.08
N VAL A 85 2.20 12.46 27.63
CA VAL A 85 3.67 12.52 27.49
C VAL A 85 4.26 12.17 28.85
N THR A 86 4.66 10.92 29.01
CA THR A 86 5.28 10.47 30.27
C THR A 86 6.65 11.14 30.43
N ALA A 87 7.07 11.38 31.68
CA ALA A 87 8.35 12.05 31.97
C ALA A 87 9.58 11.38 31.32
N ALA A 88 9.50 10.07 31.07
CA ALA A 88 10.51 9.29 30.33
C ALA A 88 10.61 9.64 28.83
N TYR A 89 9.53 10.13 28.21
CA TYR A 89 9.46 10.49 26.79
C TYR A 89 9.64 12.00 26.54
N ALA A 90 9.43 12.82 27.57
CA ALA A 90 9.72 14.25 27.52
C ALA A 90 11.22 14.53 27.22
N THR A 91 12.12 13.67 27.72
CA THR A 91 13.56 13.75 27.47
C THR A 91 13.96 13.50 26.02
N TYR A 92 13.10 12.82 25.24
CA TYR A 92 13.31 12.54 23.81
C TYR A 92 12.65 13.57 22.89
N GLY A 93 12.15 14.70 23.43
CA GLY A 93 11.48 15.73 22.63
C GLY A 93 10.11 15.31 22.09
N THR A 94 9.46 14.33 22.72
CA THR A 94 8.12 13.88 22.30
C THR A 94 7.10 14.97 22.61
N THR A 95 6.38 15.41 21.58
CA THR A 95 5.26 16.35 21.72
C THR A 95 3.95 15.61 21.98
N GLU A 96 2.97 16.30 22.57
CA GLU A 96 1.61 15.76 22.75
C GLU A 96 0.98 15.30 21.43
N LEU A 97 1.27 16.01 20.33
CA LEU A 97 0.79 15.64 18.99
C LEU A 97 1.39 14.31 18.52
N SER A 98 2.72 14.17 18.66
CA SER A 98 3.42 12.93 18.30
C SER A 98 2.92 11.75 19.14
N SER A 99 2.76 11.94 20.45
CA SER A 99 2.22 10.92 21.36
C SER A 99 0.80 10.50 20.96
N LYS A 100 -0.06 11.48 20.66
CA LYS A 100 -1.44 11.22 20.24
C LYS A 100 -1.53 10.44 18.93
N LEU A 101 -0.69 10.77 17.95
CA LEU A 101 -0.65 10.05 16.67
C LEU A 101 -0.16 8.61 16.84
N VAL A 102 0.84 8.37 17.70
CA VAL A 102 1.32 7.01 18.01
C VAL A 102 0.22 6.20 18.70
N SER A 103 -0.44 6.77 19.72
CA SER A 103 -1.57 6.14 20.41
C SER A 103 -2.72 5.83 19.45
N THR A 104 -3.02 6.75 18.52
CA THR A 104 -4.01 6.55 17.46
C THR A 104 -3.66 5.38 16.58
N GLY A 105 -2.40 5.32 16.11
CA GLY A 105 -1.90 4.23 15.28
C GLY A 105 -1.99 2.87 15.99
N LEU A 106 -1.67 2.83 17.27
CA LEU A 106 -1.77 1.61 18.09
C LEU A 106 -3.22 1.14 18.22
N ILE A 107 -4.14 2.02 18.62
CA ILE A 107 -5.57 1.70 18.76
C ILE A 107 -6.14 1.22 17.42
N LEU A 108 -5.85 1.96 16.35
CA LEU A 108 -6.28 1.62 15.00
C LEU A 108 -5.77 0.24 14.59
N PHE A 109 -4.50 -0.05 14.83
CA PHE A 109 -3.91 -1.36 14.55
C PHE A 109 -4.63 -2.48 15.31
N TYR A 110 -4.85 -2.34 16.63
CA TYR A 110 -5.52 -3.37 17.41
C TYR A 110 -6.97 -3.60 16.98
N LEU A 111 -7.70 -2.54 16.63
CA LEU A 111 -9.07 -2.66 16.12
C LEU A 111 -9.11 -3.38 14.77
N LEU A 112 -8.24 -3.01 13.84
CA LEU A 112 -8.20 -3.65 12.52
C LEU A 112 -7.66 -5.09 12.60
N ALA A 113 -6.64 -5.35 13.40
CA ALA A 113 -6.08 -6.68 13.58
C ALA A 113 -7.09 -7.65 14.21
N SER A 114 -7.75 -7.23 15.29
CA SER A 114 -8.81 -8.05 15.91
C SER A 114 -9.99 -8.25 14.97
N GLY A 115 -10.43 -7.21 14.27
CA GLY A 115 -11.48 -7.31 13.24
C GLY A 115 -11.12 -8.28 12.12
N ALA A 116 -9.86 -8.25 11.64
CA ALA A 116 -9.37 -9.16 10.61
C ALA A 116 -9.37 -10.62 11.08
N VAL A 117 -8.91 -10.89 12.31
CA VAL A 117 -8.94 -12.24 12.89
C VAL A 117 -10.38 -12.76 12.99
N ILE A 118 -11.31 -11.95 13.52
CA ILE A 118 -12.73 -12.32 13.63
C ILE A 118 -13.33 -12.59 12.25
N ALA A 119 -13.07 -11.71 11.28
CA ALA A 119 -13.55 -11.86 9.91
C ALA A 119 -13.01 -13.12 9.23
N ALA A 120 -11.73 -13.44 9.44
CA ALA A 120 -11.12 -14.66 8.91
C ALA A 120 -11.78 -15.92 9.51
N VAL A 121 -11.97 -15.97 10.83
CA VAL A 121 -12.65 -17.09 11.49
C VAL A 121 -14.08 -17.23 10.98
N TYR A 122 -14.83 -16.14 10.91
CA TYR A 122 -16.20 -16.15 10.38
C TYR A 122 -16.27 -16.63 8.93
N ALA A 123 -15.33 -16.20 8.08
CA ALA A 123 -15.27 -16.64 6.68
C ALA A 123 -15.08 -18.16 6.56
N GLU A 124 -14.24 -18.77 7.40
CA GLU A 124 -14.04 -20.22 7.40
C GLU A 124 -15.25 -20.97 7.98
N VAL A 125 -15.82 -20.49 9.09
CA VAL A 125 -16.98 -21.12 9.72
C VAL A 125 -18.22 -21.04 8.82
N SER A 126 -18.48 -19.88 8.22
CA SER A 126 -19.65 -19.68 7.35
C SER A 126 -19.62 -20.53 6.07
N LYS A 127 -18.45 -20.93 5.58
CA LYS A 127 -18.30 -21.89 4.47
C LYS A 127 -18.74 -23.31 4.83
N ILE A 128 -18.70 -23.69 6.10
CA ILE A 128 -19.13 -25.02 6.56
C ILE A 128 -20.66 -25.10 6.61
N PHE A 129 -21.33 -23.97 6.84
CA PHE A 129 -22.78 -23.87 6.93
C PHE A 129 -23.46 -23.45 5.61
N LYS A 130 -22.68 -23.21 4.55
CA LYS A 130 -23.15 -22.91 3.19
C LYS A 130 -22.82 -24.06 2.26
#